data_AF-A0A271LDW3-F1
#
_entry.id   AF-A0A271LDW3-F1
#
_cell.length_a   1.000
_cell.length_b   1.000
_cell.length_c   1.000
_cell.angle_alpha   90.00
_cell.angle_beta   90.00
_cell.angle_gamma   90.00
#
_symmetry.space_group_name_H-M   'P 1'
#
loop_
_entity.id
_entity.type
_entity.pdbx_description
1 polymer ?
#
loop_
_entity_poly.entity_id
_entity_poly.type
_entity_poly.pdbx_seq_one_letter_code
_entity_poly.pdbx_strand_id
1 'polypeptide(L)'
;VMAPIAAEFAGDLGYRPEAFLMAVAIGAGCDFLTPIGHQCNTLVMGPGGYRFSDYPRLGLPLSFLVVIVAVPMLMIVWPMN
;
A
#
# COMPACT_ATOMS: atom_id res chain seq x y z
N VAL A 1 -9.84 3.33 8.26
CA VAL A 1 -9.24 4.46 9.03
C VAL A 1 -8.58 5.47 8.11
N MET A 2 -7.69 5.06 7.21
CA MET A 2 -6.93 6.01 6.37
C MET A 2 -7.76 6.69 5.26
N ALA A 3 -8.84 6.07 4.78
CA ALA A 3 -9.66 6.61 3.69
C ALA A 3 -10.24 8.04 3.96
N PRO A 4 -10.91 8.33 5.10
CA PRO A 4 -11.39 9.68 5.37
C PRO A 4 -10.26 10.71 5.49
N ILE A 5 -9.12 10.33 6.07
CA ILE A 5 -7.93 11.19 6.20
C ILE A 5 -7.40 11.58 4.81
N ALA A 6 -7.33 10.62 3.89
CA ALA A 6 -6.86 10.88 2.53
C ALA A 6 -7.85 11.74 1.72
N ALA A 7 -9.16 11.60 1.96
CA ALA A 7 -10.17 12.45 1.32
C ALA A 7 -10.11 13.90 1.83
N GLU A 8 -9.95 14.11 3.13
CA GLU A 8 -9.77 15.44 3.73
C GLU A 8 -8.49 16.10 3.21
N PHE A 9 -7.38 15.35 3.19
CA PHE A 9 -6.10 15.84 2.67
C PHE A 9 -6.15 16.22 1.18
N ALA A 10 -6.90 15.47 0.37
CA ALA A 10 -7.14 15.84 -1.02
C ALA A 10 -7.92 17.17 -1.14
N GLY A 11 -8.95 17.35 -0.30
CA GLY A 11 -9.74 18.56 -0.22
C GLY A 11 -8.92 19.80 0.15
N ASP A 12 -8.04 19.68 1.15
CA ASP A 12 -7.14 20.76 1.58
C ASP A 12 -6.16 21.18 0.48
N LEU A 13 -5.75 20.25 -0.39
CA LEU A 13 -4.88 20.51 -1.53
C LEU A 13 -5.65 20.98 -2.78
N GLY A 14 -6.98 21.05 -2.72
CA GLY A 14 -7.83 21.41 -3.87
C GLY A 14 -7.89 20.34 -4.96
N TYR A 15 -7.52 19.10 -4.64
CA TYR A 15 -7.56 17.97 -5.57
C TYR A 15 -8.80 17.10 -5.37
N ARG A 16 -9.16 16.37 -6.42
CA ARG A 16 -10.25 15.41 -6.32
C ARG A 16 -9.84 14.18 -5.48
N PRO A 17 -10.69 13.68 -4.58
CA PRO A 17 -10.31 12.67 -3.59
C PRO A 17 -10.10 11.26 -4.17
N GLU A 18 -10.54 10.98 -5.39
CA GLU A 18 -10.53 9.63 -5.95
C GLU A 18 -9.11 9.07 -6.08
N ALA A 19 -8.14 9.88 -6.53
CA ALA A 19 -6.75 9.46 -6.65
C ALA A 19 -6.13 9.12 -5.27
N PHE A 20 -6.45 9.90 -4.24
CA PHE A 20 -5.97 9.71 -2.87
C PHE A 20 -6.61 8.48 -2.21
N LEU A 21 -7.92 8.29 -2.41
CA LEU A 21 -8.63 7.10 -1.95
C LEU A 21 -8.09 5.83 -2.60
N MET A 22 -7.78 5.90 -3.89
CA MET A 22 -7.22 4.74 -4.60
C MET A 22 -5.76 4.47 -4.20
N ALA A 23 -4.96 5.50 -3.91
CA ALA A 23 -3.64 5.35 -3.30
C ALA A 23 -3.72 4.60 -1.95
N VAL A 24 -4.67 4.99 -1.09
CA VAL A 24 -4.92 4.29 0.18
C VAL A 24 -5.36 2.85 -0.04
N ALA A 25 -6.25 2.59 -0.98
CA ALA A 25 -6.72 1.24 -1.28
C ALA A 25 -5.59 0.32 -1.76
N ILE A 26 -4.71 0.81 -2.63
CA ILE A 26 -3.54 0.07 -3.11
C ILE A 26 -2.58 -0.19 -1.95
N GLY A 27 -2.24 0.84 -1.17
CA GLY A 27 -1.35 0.70 -0.03
C GLY A 27 -1.87 -0.28 1.02
N ALA A 28 -3.17 -0.25 1.30
CA ALA A 28 -3.83 -1.16 2.24
C ALA A 28 -3.85 -2.63 1.78
N GLY A 29 -3.68 -2.91 0.48
CA GLY A 29 -3.52 -4.27 -0.03
C GLY A 29 -2.07 -4.78 -0.02
N CYS A 30 -1.09 -3.92 0.26
CA CYS A 30 0.34 -4.24 0.15
C CYS A 30 0.96 -4.64 1.50
N ASP A 31 0.42 -5.68 2.11
CA ASP A 31 0.81 -6.17 3.45
C ASP A 31 2.08 -7.05 3.44
N PHE A 32 3.14 -6.60 2.78
CA PHE A 32 4.36 -7.39 2.55
C PHE A 32 5.40 -7.30 3.68
N LEU A 33 5.36 -6.23 4.46
CA LEU A 33 6.41 -5.87 5.42
C LEU A 33 6.39 -6.74 6.68
N THR A 34 5.24 -7.31 7.02
CA THR A 34 5.06 -8.10 8.23
C THR A 34 4.24 -9.36 7.95
N PRO A 35 4.51 -10.46 8.66
CA PRO A 35 3.72 -11.68 8.52
C PRO A 35 2.28 -11.50 8.99
N ILE A 36 2.04 -10.61 9.96
CA ILE A 36 0.73 -10.36 10.59
C ILE A 36 -0.19 -9.54 9.67
N GLY A 37 0.36 -8.84 8.68
CA GLY A 37 -0.42 -8.00 7.77
C GLY A 37 -1.48 -8.77 6.99
N HIS A 38 -1.23 -10.03 6.64
CA HIS A 38 -2.22 -10.89 5.97
C HIS A 38 -2.20 -12.31 6.54
N GLN A 39 -3.38 -12.92 6.72
CA GLN A 39 -3.51 -14.26 7.33
C GLN A 39 -2.68 -15.32 6.60
N CYS A 40 -2.68 -15.31 5.26
CA CYS A 40 -1.87 -16.25 4.46
C CYS A 40 -0.36 -16.14 4.77
N ASN A 41 0.17 -14.94 4.98
CA ASN A 41 1.59 -14.72 5.29
C ASN A 41 1.94 -15.34 6.66
N THR A 42 1.07 -15.15 7.66
CA THR A 42 1.24 -15.80 8.97
C THR A 42 1.19 -17.33 8.86
N LEU A 43 0.25 -17.87 8.07
CA LEU A 43 0.08 -19.33 7.92
C LEU A 43 1.28 -20.01 7.26
N VAL A 44 1.92 -19.37 6.29
CA VAL A 44 3.11 -19.95 5.60
C VAL A 44 4.40 -19.74 6.38
N MET A 45 4.43 -18.82 7.35
CA MET A 45 5.62 -18.49 8.11
C MET A 45 6.22 -19.70 8.85
N GLY A 46 5.38 -20.44 9.57
CA GLY A 46 5.78 -21.64 10.32
C GLY A 46 6.28 -22.78 9.43
N PRO A 47 5.43 -23.38 8.58
CA PRO A 47 5.82 -24.50 7.72
C PRO A 47 6.84 -24.13 6.64
N GLY A 48 6.90 -22.85 6.23
CA GLY A 48 7.88 -22.35 5.25
C GLY A 48 9.25 -22.01 5.85
N GLY A 49 9.42 -22.10 7.19
CA GLY A 49 10.67 -21.78 7.86
C GLY A 49 11.07 -20.30 7.81
N TYR A 50 10.13 -19.39 7.52
CA TYR A 50 10.39 -17.96 7.45
C TYR A 50 10.44 -17.33 8.84
N ARG A 51 11.39 -16.41 9.05
CA ARG A 51 11.48 -15.56 10.24
C ARG A 51 10.81 -14.22 10.00
N PHE A 52 10.46 -13.53 11.09
CA PHE A 52 9.84 -12.20 11.01
C PHE A 52 10.74 -11.20 10.27
N SER A 53 12.07 -11.37 10.37
CA SER A 53 13.08 -10.57 9.67
C SER A 53 13.13 -10.79 8.15
N ASP A 54 12.59 -11.90 7.65
CA ASP A 54 12.65 -12.23 6.22
C ASP A 54 11.59 -11.45 5.43
N TYR A 55 10.45 -11.14 6.06
CA TYR A 55 9.36 -10.37 5.49
C TYR A 55 9.78 -8.97 5.05
N PRO A 56 10.35 -8.09 5.90
CA PRO A 56 10.76 -6.77 5.46
C PRO A 56 11.91 -6.82 4.45
N ARG A 57 12.76 -7.86 4.45
CA ARG A 57 13.87 -7.99 3.49
C ARG A 57 13.38 -8.15 2.05
N LEU A 58 12.28 -8.87 1.83
CA LEU A 58 11.62 -9.03 0.53
C LEU A 58 10.51 -8.01 0.30
N GLY A 59 9.77 -7.69 1.36
CA GLY A 59 8.63 -6.79 1.35
C GLY A 59 8.99 -5.33 1.13
N LEU A 60 10.08 -4.82 1.72
CA LEU A 60 10.50 -3.42 1.49
C LEU A 60 10.77 -3.12 0.02
N PRO A 61 11.59 -3.90 -0.72
CA PRO A 61 11.80 -3.70 -2.14
C PRO A 61 10.48 -3.73 -2.94
N LEU A 62 9.58 -4.65 -2.61
CA LEU A 62 8.30 -4.81 -3.30
C LEU A 62 7.36 -3.64 -3.02
N SER A 63 7.26 -3.19 -1.77
CA SER A 63 6.50 -2.00 -1.38
C SER A 63 7.02 -0.76 -2.11
N PHE A 64 8.35 -0.61 -2.23
CA PHE A 64 8.96 0.50 -2.96
C PHE A 64 8.61 0.47 -4.46
N LEU A 65 8.65 -0.72 -5.07
CA LEU A 65 8.24 -0.93 -6.45
C LEU A 65 6.77 -0.54 -6.64
N VAL A 66 5.88 -0.95 -5.73
CA VAL A 66 4.46 -0.57 -5.77
C VAL A 66 4.32 0.95 -5.73
N VAL A 67 5.00 1.65 -4.84
CA VAL A 67 4.92 3.12 -4.77
C VAL A 67 5.38 3.75 -6.08
N ILE A 68 6.51 3.32 -6.63
CA ILE A 68 7.06 3.85 -7.89
C ILE A 68 6.11 3.63 -9.07
N VAL A 69 5.38 2.51 -9.10
CA VAL A 69 4.49 2.17 -10.23
C VAL A 69 3.09 2.75 -10.03
N ALA A 70 2.55 2.65 -8.82
CA ALA A 70 1.19 3.07 -8.51
C ALA A 70 1.03 4.59 -8.58
N VAL A 71 2.00 5.37 -8.08
CA VAL A 71 1.89 6.84 -8.06
C VAL A 71 1.75 7.43 -9.48
N PRO A 72 2.62 7.10 -10.46
CA PRO A 72 2.44 7.55 -11.85
C PRO A 72 1.15 7.03 -12.48
N MET A 73 0.78 5.77 -12.24
CA MET A 73 -0.46 5.21 -12.77
C MET A 73 -1.68 5.97 -12.26
N LEU A 74 -1.72 6.31 -10.96
CA LEU A 74 -2.80 7.09 -10.38
C LEU A 74 -2.90 8.49 -10.98
N MET A 75 -1.77 9.15 -11.25
CA MET A 75 -1.75 10.46 -11.93
C MET A 75 -2.26 10.38 -13.37
N ILE A 76 -2.04 9.27 -14.07
CA ILE A 76 -2.50 9.08 -15.45
C ILE A 76 -3.99 8.72 -15.49
N VAL A 77 -4.45 7.83 -14.61
CA VAL A 77 -5.85 7.34 -14.61
C VAL A 77 -6.80 8.33 -13.93
N TRP A 78 -6.35 8.98 -12.86
CA TRP A 78 -7.05 10.07 -12.19
C TRP A 78 -6.19 11.35 -12.21
N PRO A 79 -6.19 12.09 -13.33
CA PRO A 79 -5.52 13.38 -13.41
C PRO A 79 -6.07 14.30 -12.31
N MET A 80 -5.17 14.82 -11.49
CA MET A 80 -5.50 15.70 -10.35
C MET A 80 -5.76 17.15 -10.80
N ASN A 81 -6.34 17.36 -11.99
CA ASN A 81 -6.61 18.69 -12.54
C ASN A 81 -8.11 18.96 -12.68
#